data_AF-E3FBY7-F1
#
_entry.id   AF-E3FBY7-F1
#
_cell.length_a   1.000
_cell.length_b   1.000
_cell.length_c   1.000
_cell.angle_alpha   90.00
_cell.angle_beta   90.00
_cell.angle_gamma   90.00
#
_symmetry.space_group_name_H-M   'P 1'
#
loop_
_entity.id
_entity.type
_entity.pdbx_description
1 polymer ?
#
loop_
_entity_poly.entity_id
_entity_poly.type
_entity_poly.pdbx_seq_one_letter_code
_entity_poly.pdbx_strand_id
1 'polypeptide(L)'
;MARPTKLNPEIQKQICDHLRSGLFRRAAAGLVGVDEQTISRWYHRGASEARGLFREFYVAVNRAEAEFMQGATETLQAASTSNPKHVQWLLSRRFPELYGRRDNVEAKSPEDQAADTAALRELLLDRLGKFLPDEPPAPAAELGATSEQANDKGDTHA
;
A
#
# COMPACT_ATOMS: atom_id res chain seq x y z
N MET A 1 -9.69 30.59 -29.26
CA MET A 1 -10.89 29.74 -29.09
C MET A 1 -10.45 28.38 -28.58
N ALA A 2 -11.11 27.81 -27.58
CA ALA A 2 -10.81 26.47 -27.09
C ALA A 2 -11.17 25.42 -28.16
N ARG A 3 -10.30 24.43 -28.38
CA ARG A 3 -10.58 23.31 -29.29
C ARG A 3 -11.80 22.54 -28.79
N PRO A 4 -12.81 22.25 -29.63
CA PRO A 4 -13.96 21.46 -29.24
C PRO A 4 -13.54 20.11 -28.65
N THR A 5 -14.18 19.71 -27.56
CA THR A 5 -13.95 18.42 -26.92
C THR A 5 -14.57 17.31 -27.75
N LYS A 6 -13.92 16.14 -27.82
CA LYS A 6 -14.52 14.94 -28.45
C LYS A 6 -15.73 14.39 -27.68
N LEU A 7 -15.89 14.78 -26.41
CA LEU A 7 -17.01 14.36 -25.57
C LEU A 7 -18.31 14.99 -26.09
N ASN A 8 -19.21 14.13 -26.55
CA ASN A 8 -20.57 14.46 -26.96
C ASN A 8 -21.55 13.42 -26.37
N PRO A 9 -22.87 13.63 -26.48
CA PRO A 9 -23.85 12.70 -25.90
C PRO A 9 -23.77 11.26 -26.43
N GLU A 10 -23.39 11.09 -27.70
CA GLU A 10 -23.28 9.76 -28.33
C GLU A 10 -22.09 8.97 -27.77
N ILE A 11 -20.91 9.60 -27.71
CA ILE A 11 -19.69 9.04 -27.13
C ILE A 11 -19.91 8.72 -25.64
N GLN A 12 -20.55 9.64 -24.90
CA GLN A 12 -20.91 9.39 -23.50
C GLN A 12 -21.81 8.16 -23.37
N LYS A 13 -22.85 8.06 -24.21
CA LYS A 13 -23.78 6.92 -24.20
C LYS A 13 -23.04 5.61 -24.47
N GLN A 14 -22.22 5.54 -25.51
CA GLN A 14 -21.45 4.33 -25.86
C GLN A 14 -20.50 3.92 -24.73
N ILE A 15 -19.78 4.88 -24.12
CA ILE A 15 -18.92 4.61 -22.96
C ILE A 15 -19.76 4.02 -21.82
N CYS A 16 -20.88 4.65 -21.46
CA CYS A 16 -21.75 4.16 -20.37
C CYS A 16 -22.37 2.79 -20.68
N ASP A 17 -22.72 2.51 -21.93
CA ASP A 17 -23.25 1.22 -22.37
C ASP A 17 -22.21 0.11 -22.13
N HIS A 18 -20.95 0.35 -22.47
CA HIS A 18 -19.85 -0.60 -22.21
C HIS A 18 -19.55 -0.78 -20.72
N LEU A 19 -19.62 0.29 -19.93
CA LEU A 19 -19.41 0.19 -18.47
C LEU A 19 -20.54 -0.60 -17.80
N ARG A 20 -21.80 -0.41 -18.23
CA ARG A 20 -22.94 -1.21 -17.77
C ARG A 20 -22.80 -2.69 -18.08
N SER A 21 -22.12 -3.05 -19.18
CA SER A 21 -21.82 -4.46 -19.49
C SER A 21 -20.62 -5.02 -18.70
N GLY A 22 -20.01 -4.23 -17.81
CA GLY A 22 -18.91 -4.67 -16.95
C GLY A 22 -17.51 -4.45 -17.51
N LEU A 23 -17.37 -3.69 -18.60
CA LEU A 23 -16.04 -3.35 -19.11
C LEU A 23 -15.41 -2.25 -18.25
N PHE A 24 -14.07 -2.26 -18.18
CA PHE A 24 -13.32 -1.17 -17.58
C PHE A 24 -13.25 0.03 -18.51
N ARG A 25 -13.09 1.23 -17.94
CA ARG A 25 -12.96 2.50 -18.66
C ARG A 25 -11.92 2.45 -19.78
N ARG A 26 -10.79 1.77 -19.57
CA ARG A 26 -9.76 1.54 -20.60
C ARG A 26 -10.29 0.80 -21.84
N ALA A 27 -11.02 -0.28 -21.63
CA ALA A 27 -11.59 -1.07 -22.72
C ALA A 27 -12.69 -0.28 -23.44
N ALA A 28 -13.56 0.41 -22.69
CA ALA A 28 -14.57 1.31 -23.25
C ALA A 28 -13.92 2.42 -24.10
N ALA A 29 -12.79 2.98 -23.66
CA ALA A 29 -12.02 3.97 -24.44
C ALA A 29 -11.61 3.42 -25.81
N GLY A 30 -10.99 2.24 -25.82
CA GLY A 30 -10.56 1.57 -27.04
C GLY A 30 -11.72 1.27 -28.01
N LEU A 31 -12.86 0.80 -27.50
CA LEU A 31 -14.04 0.48 -28.31
C LEU A 31 -14.67 1.72 -28.96
N VAL A 32 -14.57 2.87 -28.30
CA VAL A 32 -15.17 4.14 -28.76
C VAL A 32 -14.14 5.00 -29.52
N GLY A 33 -12.91 4.53 -29.69
CA GLY A 33 -11.85 5.26 -30.42
C GLY A 33 -11.34 6.50 -29.69
N VAL A 34 -11.42 6.51 -28.36
CA VAL A 34 -10.90 7.59 -27.50
C VAL A 34 -9.71 7.06 -26.71
N ASP A 35 -8.68 7.91 -26.57
CA ASP A 35 -7.52 7.56 -25.75
C ASP A 35 -7.91 7.42 -24.26
N GLU A 36 -7.35 6.43 -23.56
CA GLU A 36 -7.66 6.15 -22.16
C GLU A 36 -7.41 7.37 -21.27
N GLN A 37 -6.31 8.10 -21.49
CA GLN A 37 -6.01 9.28 -20.69
C GLN A 37 -7.05 10.38 -20.90
N THR A 38 -7.67 10.43 -22.08
CA THR A 38 -8.73 11.40 -22.38
C THR A 38 -9.97 11.12 -21.53
N ILE A 39 -10.43 9.87 -21.45
CA ILE A 39 -11.54 9.49 -20.56
C ILE A 39 -11.18 9.76 -19.10
N SER A 40 -9.96 9.39 -18.68
CA SER A 40 -9.48 9.65 -17.32
C SER A 40 -9.51 11.14 -16.98
N ARG A 41 -9.01 12.02 -17.85
CA ARG A 41 -9.05 13.47 -17.64
C ARG A 41 -10.48 14.01 -17.55
N TRP A 42 -11.40 13.55 -18.41
CA TRP A 42 -12.81 13.96 -18.36
C TRP A 42 -13.47 13.55 -17.04
N TYR A 43 -13.23 12.31 -16.59
CA TYR A 43 -13.78 11.78 -15.36
C TYR A 43 -13.27 12.57 -14.13
N HIS A 44 -11.95 12.74 -13.99
CA HIS A 44 -11.37 13.48 -12.86
C HIS A 44 -11.79 14.95 -12.84
N ARG A 45 -11.87 15.58 -14.02
CA ARG A 45 -12.38 16.95 -14.14
C ARG A 45 -13.83 17.06 -13.67
N GLY A 46 -14.69 16.12 -14.09
CA GLY A 46 -16.09 16.07 -13.68
C GLY A 46 -16.31 15.79 -12.20
N ALA A 47 -15.35 15.15 -11.52
CA ALA A 47 -15.39 14.98 -10.07
C ALA A 47 -15.29 16.33 -9.32
N SER A 48 -14.51 17.29 -9.88
CA SER A 48 -14.25 18.60 -9.27
C SER A 48 -15.24 19.70 -9.71
N GLU A 49 -15.94 19.51 -10.83
CA GLU A 49 -16.91 20.49 -11.34
C GLU A 49 -18.30 20.31 -10.67
N ALA A 50 -18.96 21.42 -10.32
CA ALA A 50 -20.31 21.37 -9.74
C ALA A 50 -21.42 21.11 -10.78
N ARG A 51 -21.20 21.51 -12.04
CA ARG A 51 -22.15 21.41 -13.15
C ARG A 51 -21.41 21.44 -14.50
N GLY A 52 -22.12 21.07 -15.57
CA GLY A 52 -21.60 21.10 -16.94
C GLY A 52 -21.26 19.73 -17.49
N LEU A 53 -20.79 19.71 -18.74
CA LEU A 53 -20.60 18.49 -19.54
C LEU A 53 -19.76 17.42 -18.83
N PHE A 54 -18.62 17.81 -18.23
CA PHE A 54 -17.77 16.83 -17.54
C PHE A 54 -18.38 16.32 -16.25
N ARG A 55 -19.12 17.17 -15.52
CA ARG A 55 -19.86 16.74 -14.33
C ARG A 55 -20.95 15.74 -14.70
N GLU A 56 -21.71 16.00 -15.76
CA GLU A 56 -22.73 15.09 -16.26
C GLU A 56 -22.12 13.74 -16.69
N PHE A 57 -20.98 13.78 -17.39
CA PHE A 57 -20.22 12.58 -17.74
C PHE A 57 -19.77 11.79 -16.51
N TYR A 58 -19.20 12.45 -15.49
CA TYR A 58 -18.78 11.82 -14.24
C TYR A 58 -19.95 11.11 -13.54
N VAL A 59 -21.11 11.78 -13.42
CA VAL A 59 -22.31 11.20 -12.82
C VAL A 59 -22.80 10.00 -13.64
N ALA A 60 -22.84 10.11 -14.96
CA ALA A 60 -23.27 9.04 -15.85
C ALA A 60 -22.37 7.80 -15.77
N VAL A 61 -21.05 8.00 -15.72
CA VAL A 61 -20.05 6.92 -15.56
C VAL A 61 -20.24 6.20 -14.23
N ASN A 62 -20.33 6.93 -13.11
CA ASN A 62 -20.54 6.31 -11.80
C ASN A 62 -21.86 5.54 -11.73
N ARG A 63 -22.92 6.07 -12.35
CA ARG A 63 -24.20 5.38 -12.45
C ARG A 63 -24.08 4.08 -13.24
N ALA A 64 -23.43 4.11 -14.41
CA ALA A 64 -23.25 2.93 -15.25
C ALA A 64 -22.45 1.83 -14.53
N GLU A 65 -21.39 2.20 -13.80
CA GLU A 65 -20.61 1.26 -12.99
C GLU A 65 -21.41 0.70 -11.81
N ALA A 66 -22.25 1.53 -11.17
CA ALA A 66 -23.16 1.07 -10.12
C ALA A 66 -24.23 0.10 -10.64
N GLU A 67 -24.80 0.36 -11.82
CA GLU A 67 -25.76 -0.52 -12.49
C GLU A 67 -25.12 -1.89 -12.81
N PHE A 68 -23.86 -1.92 -13.28
CA PHE A 68 -23.12 -3.17 -13.44
C PHE A 68 -22.92 -3.90 -12.09
N MET A 69 -22.47 -3.20 -11.05
CA MET A 69 -22.26 -3.80 -9.72
C MET A 69 -23.55 -4.38 -9.14
N GLN A 70 -24.69 -3.72 -9.35
CA GLN A 70 -26.00 -4.23 -8.98
C GLN A 70 -26.30 -5.54 -9.71
N GLY A 71 -26.24 -5.56 -11.05
CA GLY A 71 -26.53 -6.77 -11.83
C GLY A 71 -25.58 -7.94 -11.51
N ALA A 72 -24.30 -7.65 -11.27
CA ALA A 72 -23.33 -8.65 -10.82
C ALA A 72 -23.68 -9.22 -9.44
N THR A 73 -24.16 -8.37 -8.52
CA THR A 73 -24.61 -8.79 -7.19
C THR A 73 -25.87 -9.64 -7.27
N GLU A 74 -26.84 -9.26 -8.10
CA GLU A 74 -28.07 -10.04 -8.34
C GLU A 74 -27.74 -11.42 -8.94
N THR A 75 -26.81 -11.47 -9.91
CA THR A 75 -26.31 -12.73 -10.47
C THR A 75 -25.67 -13.62 -9.40
N LEU A 76 -24.86 -13.02 -8.52
CA LEU A 76 -24.21 -13.74 -7.42
C LEU A 76 -25.24 -14.26 -6.40
N GLN A 77 -26.27 -13.46 -6.08
CA GLN A 77 -27.38 -13.87 -5.21
C GLN A 77 -28.17 -15.02 -5.83
N ALA A 78 -28.49 -14.96 -7.12
CA ALA A 78 -29.16 -16.05 -7.84
C ALA A 78 -28.31 -17.34 -7.79
N ALA A 79 -27.01 -17.26 -8.08
CA ALA A 79 -26.09 -18.40 -8.01
C ALA A 79 -25.96 -18.99 -6.59
N SER A 80 -26.16 -18.17 -5.55
CA SER A 80 -26.08 -18.62 -4.17
C SER A 80 -27.19 -19.60 -3.76
N THR A 81 -28.30 -19.63 -4.50
CA THR A 81 -29.38 -20.61 -4.28
C THR A 81 -28.92 -22.05 -4.52
N SER A 82 -28.02 -22.26 -5.48
CA SER A 82 -27.40 -23.55 -5.78
C SER A 82 -26.14 -23.82 -4.96
N ASN A 83 -25.35 -22.77 -4.67
CA ASN A 83 -24.11 -22.89 -3.91
C ASN A 83 -23.95 -21.75 -2.90
N PRO A 84 -24.23 -22.00 -1.60
CA PRO A 84 -24.13 -20.99 -0.55
C PRO A 84 -22.75 -20.34 -0.39
N LYS A 85 -21.68 -20.94 -0.95
CA LYS A 85 -20.33 -20.33 -0.92
C LYS A 85 -20.28 -18.96 -1.59
N HIS A 86 -21.16 -18.69 -2.57
CA HIS A 86 -21.21 -17.39 -3.26
C HIS A 86 -21.66 -16.26 -2.33
N VAL A 87 -22.71 -16.49 -1.53
CA VAL A 87 -23.18 -15.49 -0.56
C VAL A 87 -22.20 -15.40 0.62
N GLN A 88 -21.60 -16.51 1.06
CA GLN A 88 -20.54 -16.49 2.08
C GLN A 88 -19.34 -15.63 1.63
N TRP A 89 -18.90 -15.79 0.39
CA TRP A 89 -17.83 -14.99 -0.19
C TRP A 89 -18.18 -13.50 -0.18
N LEU A 90 -19.39 -13.13 -0.62
CA LEU A 90 -19.85 -11.74 -0.61
C LEU A 90 -19.87 -11.15 0.80
N LEU A 91 -20.46 -11.86 1.77
CA LEU A 91 -20.53 -11.42 3.16
C LEU A 91 -19.15 -11.23 3.79
N SER A 92 -18.21 -12.16 3.54
CA SER A 92 -16.85 -12.06 4.04
C SER A 92 -16.09 -10.82 3.53
N ARG A 93 -16.40 -10.36 2.30
CA ARG A 93 -15.81 -9.16 1.70
C ARG A 93 -16.48 -7.88 2.15
N ARG A 94 -17.82 -7.90 2.35
CA ARG A 94 -18.59 -6.71 2.73
C ARG A 94 -18.52 -6.41 4.22
N PHE A 95 -18.41 -7.46 5.04
CA PHE A 95 -18.44 -7.40 6.50
C PHE A 95 -17.32 -8.28 7.09
N PRO A 96 -16.04 -7.94 6.86
CA PRO A 96 -14.91 -8.76 7.28
C PRO A 96 -14.81 -8.94 8.80
N GLU A 97 -15.28 -7.97 9.60
CA GLU A 97 -15.29 -8.12 11.07
C GLU A 97 -16.26 -9.20 11.56
N LEU A 98 -17.39 -9.38 10.85
CA LEU A 98 -18.45 -10.32 11.23
C LEU A 98 -18.26 -11.70 10.59
N TYR A 99 -17.81 -11.75 9.34
CA TYR A 99 -17.72 -12.98 8.53
C TYR A 99 -16.32 -13.26 7.99
N GLY A 100 -15.33 -12.46 8.38
CA GLY A 100 -13.93 -12.71 8.02
C GLY A 100 -13.40 -13.97 8.69
N ARG A 101 -12.33 -14.53 8.11
CA ARG A 101 -11.65 -15.68 8.68
C ARG A 101 -11.04 -15.26 10.01
N ARG A 102 -11.47 -15.90 11.10
CA ARG A 102 -10.78 -15.81 12.38
C ARG A 102 -9.60 -16.74 12.32
N ASP A 103 -8.41 -16.16 12.21
CA ASP A 103 -7.19 -16.91 12.51
C ASP A 103 -7.16 -17.03 14.04
N ASN A 104 -7.50 -18.22 14.55
CA ASN A 104 -7.26 -18.54 15.94
C ASN A 104 -5.73 -18.59 16.12
N VAL A 105 -5.13 -17.44 16.39
CA VAL A 105 -3.76 -17.39 16.88
C VAL A 105 -3.85 -17.89 18.31
N GLU A 106 -3.62 -19.19 18.50
CA GLU A 106 -3.31 -19.70 19.82
C GLU A 106 -2.12 -18.88 20.33
N ALA A 107 -2.35 -18.06 21.36
CA ALA A 107 -1.28 -17.33 21.99
C ALA A 107 -0.28 -18.37 22.51
N LYS A 108 0.92 -18.41 21.91
CA LYS A 108 2.01 -19.26 22.38
C LYS A 108 2.17 -19.08 23.89
N SER A 109 2.41 -20.18 24.61
CA SER A 109 2.73 -20.11 26.03
C SER A 109 3.86 -19.10 26.26
N PRO A 110 3.86 -18.33 27.36
CA PRO A 110 4.99 -17.43 27.68
C PRO A 110 6.34 -18.15 27.66
N GLU A 111 6.37 -19.46 27.93
CA GLU A 111 7.57 -20.31 27.85
C GLU A 111 8.06 -20.48 26.39
N ASP A 112 7.15 -20.75 25.45
CA ASP A 112 7.47 -20.90 24.03
C ASP A 112 7.97 -19.57 23.43
N GLN A 113 7.38 -18.44 23.87
CA GLN A 113 7.84 -17.11 23.45
C GLN A 113 9.25 -16.78 23.98
N ALA A 114 9.55 -17.18 25.21
CA ALA A 114 10.88 -17.02 25.81
C ALA A 114 11.92 -17.90 25.09
N ALA A 115 11.56 -19.13 24.73
CA ALA A 115 12.42 -20.03 23.95
C ALA A 115 12.72 -19.48 22.55
N ASP A 116 11.68 -19.00 21.84
CA ASP A 116 11.84 -18.40 20.50
C ASP A 116 12.72 -17.14 20.53
N THR A 117 12.54 -16.28 21.54
CA THR A 117 13.34 -15.05 21.68
C THR A 117 14.79 -15.36 22.05
N ALA A 118 15.03 -16.38 22.87
CA ALA A 118 16.38 -16.85 23.17
C ALA A 118 17.09 -17.43 21.94
N ALA A 119 16.41 -18.30 21.18
CA ALA A 119 16.93 -18.88 19.95
C ALA A 119 17.22 -17.81 18.88
N LEU A 120 16.33 -16.82 18.74
CA LEU A 120 16.54 -15.70 17.82
C LEU A 120 17.73 -14.84 18.25
N ARG A 121 17.91 -14.60 19.55
CA ARG A 121 19.05 -13.84 20.09
C ARG A 121 20.36 -14.57 19.81
N GLU A 122 20.41 -15.88 20.01
CA GLU A 122 21.58 -16.70 19.70
C GLU A 122 21.93 -16.65 18.21
N LEU A 123 20.92 -16.84 17.34
CA LEU A 123 21.11 -16.76 15.89
C LEU A 123 21.59 -15.37 15.43
N LEU A 124 21.06 -14.30 16.04
CA LEU A 124 21.49 -12.93 15.76
C LEU A 124 22.94 -12.70 16.21
N LEU A 125 23.35 -13.22 17.36
CA LEU A 125 24.72 -13.11 17.86
C LEU A 125 25.71 -13.90 16.98
N ASP A 126 25.37 -15.12 16.56
CA ASP A 126 26.19 -15.90 15.62
C ASP A 126 26.33 -15.17 14.27
N ARG A 127 25.25 -14.55 13.79
CA ARG A 127 25.26 -13.83 12.51
C ARG A 127 25.99 -12.48 12.60
N LEU A 128 25.91 -11.78 13.73
CA LEU A 128 26.61 -10.51 13.96
C LEU A 128 28.09 -10.72 14.32
N GLY A 129 28.43 -11.80 15.04
CA GLY A 129 29.81 -12.17 15.35
C GLY A 129 30.62 -12.46 14.09
N LYS A 130 29.99 -13.00 13.04
CA LYS A 130 30.61 -13.14 11.71
C LYS A 130 30.95 -11.81 11.01
N PHE A 131 30.46 -10.68 11.53
CA PHE A 131 30.62 -9.34 10.94
C PHE A 131 31.37 -8.35 11.85
N LEU A 132 31.75 -8.74 13.08
CA LEU A 132 32.44 -7.86 14.02
C LEU A 132 33.95 -8.19 14.04
N PRO A 133 34.86 -7.23 13.75
CA PRO A 133 36.29 -7.48 13.85
C PRO A 133 36.72 -7.64 15.32
N ASP A 134 37.57 -8.63 15.60
CA ASP A 134 37.97 -9.06 16.95
C ASP A 134 38.80 -8.04 17.76
N GLU A 135 39.17 -6.90 17.19
CA GLU A 135 40.04 -5.93 17.88
C GLU A 135 39.49 -4.50 17.74
N PRO A 136 39.22 -3.79 18.86
CA PRO A 136 38.88 -2.38 18.78
C PRO A 136 40.08 -1.62 18.20
N PRO A 137 39.87 -0.62 17.31
CA PRO A 137 40.99 0.15 16.76
C PRO A 137 41.77 0.81 17.91
N ALA A 138 43.09 0.61 17.90
CA ALA A 138 44.01 1.12 18.91
C ALA A 138 43.73 2.61 19.23
N PRO A 139 43.78 3.03 20.50
CA PRO A 139 43.50 4.41 20.87
C PRO A 139 44.53 5.34 20.20
N ALA A 140 44.03 6.33 19.46
CA ALA A 140 44.82 7.35 18.81
C ALA A 140 45.73 8.05 19.84
N ALA A 141 47.03 8.05 19.58
CA ALA A 141 48.03 8.70 20.42
C ALA A 141 47.74 10.19 20.54
N GLU A 142 47.46 10.66 21.76
CA GLU A 142 47.29 12.08 22.05
C GLU A 142 48.63 12.82 21.97
N LEU A 143 48.61 13.91 21.21
CA LEU A 143 49.68 14.86 21.00
C LEU A 143 49.85 15.76 22.25
N GLY A 144 51.01 15.64 22.90
CA GLY A 144 51.82 16.75 23.42
C GLY A 144 51.26 17.65 24.52
N ALA A 145 51.90 17.61 25.70
CA ALA A 145 52.09 18.78 26.55
C ALA A 145 53.49 18.74 27.21
N THR A 146 54.32 19.70 26.84
CA THR A 146 55.66 20.00 27.34
C THR A 146 55.63 20.96 28.54
N SER A 147 56.77 21.06 29.23
CA SER A 147 57.23 22.03 30.26
C SER A 147 56.87 21.64 31.72
N GLU A 148 57.73 21.78 32.74
CA GLU A 148 58.82 22.76 32.94
C GLU A 148 59.75 22.37 34.13
N GLN A 149 61.08 22.51 33.93
CA GLN A 149 62.18 22.89 34.87
C GLN A 149 62.49 22.06 36.16
N ALA A 150 63.71 21.50 36.27
CA ALA A 150 64.96 22.10 36.84
C ALA A 150 64.97 22.11 38.39
N ASN A 151 66.04 21.91 39.15
CA ASN A 151 67.43 21.47 39.05
C ASN A 151 67.92 21.44 40.52
N ASP A 152 69.06 20.78 40.75
CA ASP A 152 70.11 21.22 41.69
C ASP A 152 70.15 20.75 43.16
N LYS A 153 71.39 20.41 43.52
CA LYS A 153 72.07 20.35 44.83
C LYS A 153 71.82 19.17 45.78
N GLY A 154 72.91 18.43 45.96
CA GLY A 154 73.15 17.57 47.10
C GLY A 154 73.42 18.36 48.37
N ASP A 155 73.26 17.66 49.49
CA ASP A 155 73.92 17.99 50.74
C ASP A 155 74.20 16.70 51.55
N THR A 156 75.27 16.79 52.32
CA THR A 156 76.14 15.72 52.84
C THR A 156 75.73 15.23 54.23
N HIS A 157 76.23 14.03 54.60
CA HIS A 157 76.58 13.49 55.94
C HIS A 157 75.87 12.14 56.24
N ALA A 158 76.52 11.08 56.72
CA ALA A 158 77.78 10.93 57.46
C ALA A 158 78.48 9.59 57.13
#